data_AF-A0A970JJP9-F1
#
_entry.id   AF-A0A970JJP9-F1
#
_cell.length_a   1.000
_cell.length_b   1.000
_cell.length_c   1.000
_cell.angle_alpha   90.00
_cell.angle_beta   90.00
_cell.angle_gamma   90.00
#
_symmetry.space_group_name_H-M   'P 1'
#
loop_
_entity.id
_entity.type
_entity.pdbx_description
1 polymer ?
#
loop_
_entity_poly.entity_id
_entity_poly.type
_entity_poly.pdbx_seq_one_letter_code
_entity_poly.pdbx_strand_id
1 'polypeptide(L)'
;VLYTGGEMFHSKKYSITVIDRVGGGDSFAGGLIFAILDGYDSKDALEFAVAASALKHTIEGDYNRVTKKEVLALVAGDGSGRVSR
;
A
#
# COMPACT_ATOMS: atom_id res chain seq x y z
N VAL A 1 6.97 -2.67 7.48
CA VAL A 1 7.43 -2.09 8.77
C VAL A 1 8.03 -0.73 8.44
N LEU A 2 7.80 0.28 9.28
CA LEU A 2 8.40 1.61 9.19
C LEU A 2 9.04 1.93 10.54
N TYR A 3 10.29 2.41 10.54
CA TYR A 3 10.97 2.89 11.74
C TYR A 3 11.24 4.38 11.60
N THR A 4 10.68 5.19 12.49
CA THR A 4 10.80 6.65 12.46
C THR A 4 10.58 7.22 13.86
N GLY A 5 11.27 8.31 14.21
CA GLY A 5 11.13 8.94 15.52
C GLY A 5 11.51 8.06 16.72
N GLY A 6 12.28 6.99 16.52
CA GLY A 6 12.60 6.00 17.56
C GLY A 6 11.52 4.94 17.77
N GLU A 7 10.43 4.97 17.00
CA GLU A 7 9.31 4.03 17.10
C GLU A 7 9.23 3.11 15.88
N MET A 8 8.80 1.87 16.10
CA MET A 8 8.60 0.86 15.05
C MET A 8 7.11 0.62 14.79
N PHE A 9 6.67 0.91 13.57
CA PHE A 9 5.31 0.69 13.11
C PHE A 9 5.22 -0.57 12.24
N HIS A 10 4.20 -1.38 12.51
CA HIS A 10 3.90 -2.59 11.74
C HIS A 10 2.61 -2.40 10.95
N SER A 11 2.59 -2.73 9.66
CA SER A 11 1.37 -2.71 8.87
C SER A 11 0.51 -3.95 9.15
N LYS A 12 -0.76 -3.91 8.76
CA LYS A 12 -1.51 -5.15 8.60
C LYS A 12 -0.93 -6.00 7.47
N LYS A 13 -1.22 -7.31 7.51
CA LYS A 13 -0.85 -8.25 6.45
C LYS A 13 -2.01 -8.37 5.48
N TYR A 14 -1.73 -8.30 4.20
CA TYR A 14 -2.72 -8.44 3.15
C TYR A 14 -2.60 -9.82 2.51
N SER A 15 -3.73 -10.50 2.34
CA SER A 15 -3.80 -11.73 1.57
C SER A 15 -4.34 -11.39 0.18
N ILE A 16 -3.47 -11.48 -0.82
CA ILE A 16 -3.75 -11.12 -2.20
C ILE A 16 -3.33 -12.25 -3.13
N THR A 17 -4.01 -12.35 -4.27
CA THR A 17 -3.52 -13.17 -5.38
C THR A 17 -2.49 -12.37 -6.16
N VAL A 18 -1.25 -12.87 -6.19
CA VAL A 18 -0.16 -12.22 -6.92
C VAL A 18 -0.25 -12.61 -8.39
N ILE A 19 -0.40 -11.61 -9.25
CA ILE A 19 -0.31 -11.72 -10.71
C ILE A 19 1.11 -11.38 -11.16
N ASP A 20 1.70 -10.30 -10.63
CA ASP A 20 3.05 -9.86 -10.96
C ASP A 20 3.78 -9.30 -9.72
N ARG A 21 5.09 -9.49 -9.63
CA ARG A 21 5.93 -8.97 -8.54
C ARG A 21 6.65 -7.67 -8.89
N VAL A 22 6.76 -7.33 -10.16
CA VAL A 22 7.48 -6.14 -10.62
C VAL A 22 6.76 -4.87 -10.17
N GLY A 23 7.52 -3.87 -9.74
CA GLY A 23 7.01 -2.57 -9.30
C GLY A 23 6.38 -2.55 -7.90
N GLY A 24 6.34 -3.67 -7.17
CA GLY A 24 5.79 -3.70 -5.81
C GLY A 24 6.55 -2.81 -4.83
N GLY A 25 7.89 -2.78 -4.93
CA GLY A 25 8.74 -1.92 -4.10
C GLY A 25 8.60 -0.43 -4.44
N ASP A 26 8.57 -0.10 -5.74
CA ASP A 26 8.37 1.28 -6.21
C ASP A 26 6.99 1.80 -5.79
N SER A 27 5.98 0.93 -5.84
CA SER A 27 4.62 1.23 -5.37
C SER A 27 4.57 1.49 -3.87
N PHE A 28 5.33 0.72 -3.08
CA PHE A 28 5.48 0.96 -1.63
C PHE A 28 6.15 2.31 -1.37
N ALA A 29 7.30 2.57 -1.99
CA ALA A 29 8.06 3.80 -1.78
C ALA A 29 7.27 5.04 -2.23
N GLY A 30 6.68 4.99 -3.43
CA GLY A 30 5.84 6.06 -3.96
C GLY A 30 4.60 6.29 -3.10
N GLY A 31 3.94 5.23 -2.65
CA GLY A 31 2.80 5.31 -1.73
C GLY A 31 3.17 5.92 -0.38
N LEU A 32 4.33 5.57 0.17
CA LEU A 32 4.81 6.10 1.44
C LEU A 32 5.14 7.60 1.35
N ILE A 33 5.87 8.00 0.30
CA ILE A 33 6.19 9.41 0.04
C ILE A 33 4.91 10.21 -0.15
N PHE A 34 3.97 9.71 -0.95
CA PHE A 34 2.68 10.35 -1.17
C PHE A 34 1.95 10.58 0.17
N ALA A 35 1.79 9.54 0.99
CA ALA A 35 1.01 9.64 2.23
C ALA A 35 1.66 10.60 3.25
N ILE A 36 3.00 10.59 3.36
CA ILE A 36 3.74 11.54 4.20
C ILE A 36 3.50 12.99 3.73
N LEU A 37 3.60 13.24 2.41
CA LEU A 37 3.36 14.58 1.85
C LEU A 37 1.90 15.03 1.98
N ASP A 38 0.96 14.08 1.99
CA ASP A 38 -0.48 14.33 2.19
C ASP A 38 -0.87 14.45 3.68
N GLY A 39 0.12 14.47 4.59
CA GLY A 39 -0.07 14.76 6.01
C GLY A 39 -0.52 13.57 6.87
N TYR A 40 -0.37 12.35 6.39
CA TYR A 40 -0.71 11.14 7.14
C TYR A 40 0.29 10.94 8.28
N ASP A 41 -0.15 10.39 9.40
CA ASP A 41 0.77 9.95 10.45
C ASP A 41 1.60 8.73 10.01
N SER A 42 2.63 8.37 10.78
CA SER A 42 3.54 7.28 10.42
C SER A 42 2.84 5.92 10.25
N LYS A 43 1.78 5.67 11.01
CA LYS A 43 1.05 4.40 10.97
C LYS A 43 0.17 4.35 9.73
N ASP A 44 -0.60 5.39 9.47
CA ASP A 44 -1.49 5.49 8.32
C ASP A 44 -0.72 5.60 7.01
N ALA A 45 0.42 6.29 7.01
CA ALA A 45 1.31 6.35 5.86
C ALA A 45 1.89 4.96 5.52
N LEU A 46 2.26 4.18 6.54
CA LEU A 46 2.69 2.81 6.34
C LEU A 46 1.54 1.92 5.81
N GLU A 47 0.32 2.05 6.35
CA GLU A 47 -0.82 1.29 5.85
C GLU A 47 -1.15 1.60 4.39
N PHE A 48 -1.11 2.88 4.01
CA PHE A 48 -1.31 3.31 2.64
C PHE A 48 -0.26 2.72 1.70
N ALA A 49 1.02 2.81 2.08
CA ALA A 49 2.14 2.31 1.29
C ALA A 49 2.06 0.79 1.05
N VAL A 50 1.74 0.02 2.10
CA VAL A 50 1.61 -1.44 1.98
C VAL A 50 0.37 -1.82 1.17
N ALA A 51 -0.76 -1.13 1.34
CA ALA A 51 -1.94 -1.36 0.52
C ALA A 51 -1.69 -1.07 -0.97
N ALA A 52 -1.00 0.03 -1.30
CA ALA A 52 -0.62 0.38 -2.66
C ALA A 52 0.29 -0.68 -3.30
N SER A 53 1.27 -1.17 -2.54
CA SER A 53 2.17 -2.26 -2.95
C SER A 53 1.44 -3.59 -3.13
N ALA A 54 0.52 -3.92 -2.21
CA ALA A 54 -0.31 -5.11 -2.31
C ALA A 54 -1.21 -5.08 -3.56
N LEU A 55 -1.85 -3.95 -3.84
CA LEU A 55 -2.67 -3.82 -5.05
C LEU A 55 -1.82 -3.84 -6.32
N LYS A 56 -0.60 -3.30 -6.30
CA LYS A 56 0.31 -3.42 -7.46
C LYS A 56 0.57 -4.87 -7.85
N HIS A 57 0.65 -5.77 -6.87
CA HIS A 57 0.87 -7.19 -7.12
C HIS A 57 -0.30 -7.89 -7.84
N THR A 58 -1.47 -7.25 -7.94
CA THR A 58 -2.65 -7.78 -8.64
C THR A 58 -2.79 -7.25 -10.07
N ILE A 59 -1.80 -6.49 -10.57
CA ILE A 59 -1.80 -5.86 -11.91
C ILE A 59 -0.48 -6.16 -12.61
N GLU A 60 -0.52 -6.54 -13.89
CA GLU A 60 0.67 -6.80 -14.71
C GLU A 60 1.50 -5.53 -14.99
N GLY A 61 2.82 -5.72 -15.15
CA GLY A 61 3.76 -4.66 -15.50
C GLY A 61 4.42 -4.01 -14.29
N ASP A 62 5.21 -2.96 -14.52
CA ASP A 62 5.97 -2.25 -13.48
C ASP A 62 5.21 -1.08 -12.85
N TYR A 63 4.42 -0.37 -13.64
CA TYR A 63 3.77 0.86 -13.23
C TYR A 63 2.61 0.64 -12.27
N ASN A 64 2.55 1.42 -11.20
CA ASN A 64 1.41 1.42 -10.31
C ASN A 64 0.24 2.19 -10.93
N ARG A 65 -0.82 1.47 -11.31
CA ARG A 65 -2.06 2.03 -11.87
C ARG A 65 -3.18 2.16 -10.83
N VAL A 66 -2.90 1.82 -9.58
CA VAL A 66 -3.86 1.84 -8.48
C VAL A 66 -4.18 3.29 -8.10
N THR A 67 -5.46 3.59 -7.93
CA THR A 67 -5.94 4.91 -7.52
C THR A 67 -5.92 5.08 -6.01
N LYS A 68 -5.81 6.33 -5.52
CA LYS A 68 -5.93 6.66 -4.08
C LYS A 68 -7.19 6.05 -3.46
N LYS A 69 -8.32 6.07 -4.19
CA LYS A 69 -9.59 5.51 -3.73
C LYS A 69 -9.51 3.99 -3.49
N GLU A 70 -8.89 3.24 -4.39
CA GLU A 70 -8.71 1.79 -4.25
C GLU A 70 -7.77 1.45 -3.08
N VAL A 71 -6.69 2.21 -2.91
CA VAL A 71 -5.80 2.04 -1.75
C VAL A 71 -6.56 2.25 -0.46
N LEU A 72 -7.30 3.35 -0.33
CA LEU A 72 -8.08 3.65 0.88
C LEU A 72 -9.19 2.63 1.13
N ALA A 73 -9.82 2.10 0.07
CA ALA A 73 -10.80 1.02 0.21
C ALA A 73 -10.16 -0.25 0.79
N LEU A 74 -8.95 -0.61 0.37
CA LEU A 74 -8.22 -1.76 0.91
C LEU A 74 -7.72 -1.51 2.35
N VAL A 75 -7.31 -0.29 2.67
CA VAL A 75 -6.93 0.11 4.04
C VAL A 75 -8.15 0.07 4.98
N ALA A 76 -9.33 0.50 4.52
CA ALA A 76 -10.57 0.42 5.31
C ALA A 76 -11.15 -1.00 5.41
N GLY A 77 -10.88 -1.85 4.41
CA GLY A 77 -11.34 -3.23 4.36
C GLY A 77 -10.59 -4.19 5.30
N ASP A 78 -11.03 -5.44 5.26
CA ASP A 78 -10.47 -6.56 6.05
C ASP A 78 -9.07 -7.03 5.58
N GLY A 79 -8.48 -6.35 4.59
CA GLY A 79 -7.18 -6.71 4.02
C GLY A 79 -7.25 -7.82 2.96
N SER A 80 -8.45 -8.28 2.59
CA SER A 80 -8.65 -9.06 1.37
C SER A 80 -8.56 -8.12 0.16
N GLY A 81 -7.67 -8.42 -0.80
CA GLY A 81 -7.44 -7.59 -2.00
C GLY A 81 -8.61 -7.56 -3.00
N ARG A 82 -9.84 -7.85 -2.57
CA ARG A 82 -11.02 -7.87 -3.43
C ARG A 82 -11.44 -6.42 -3.69
N VAL A 83 -11.03 -5.89 -4.85
CA VAL A 83 -11.51 -4.60 -5.34
C VAL A 83 -13.01 -4.74 -5.62
N SER A 84 -13.86 -4.16 -4.78
CA SER A 84 -15.28 -3.99 -5.10
C SER A 84 -15.38 -2.88 -6.14
N ARG A 85 -15.69 -3.26 -7.38
CA ARG A 85 -15.97 -2.33 -8.48
C ARG A 85 -17.43 -1.90 -8.46
#